data_AF-E5VIL4-F1
#
_entry.id   AF-E5VIL4-F1
#
_cell.length_a   1.000
_cell.length_b   1.000
_cell.length_c   1.000
_cell.angle_alpha   90.00
_cell.angle_beta   90.00
_cell.angle_gamma   90.00
#
_symmetry.space_group_name_H-M   'P 1'
#
loop_
_entity.id
_entity.type
_entity.pdbx_description
1 polymer ?
#
loop_
_entity_poly.entity_id
_entity_poly.type
_entity_poly.pdbx_seq_one_letter_code
_entity_poly.pdbx_strand_id
1 'polypeptide(L)'
;MLVEHAKAFESSQIKGLFHFVRFIEQCREYDMDYGEANTMSEDQDLVRISSIHKSKGLEYPIVFVSKIHQKFNLRDGNGSMIFHGDYFIGADHVDPVYRTRKKTILKNLIKNQMTRESLGEELRVLYVAMTRAKEKLILTGIKKDDIDWNAKGEVTAIDRLSGRSYFDWIKKALPMIPKQDYRLKLYTLEDLLWQQEGNELLHEMNRQIFYERLNDQIPKENVKVLKESFAYHYRNEAETKGRLKYSVSEIKRMSQAADTEEVMYSSVSMEKEKRIPSFVKKTEKISAASKGTIIHKVFELLDFSKDYTMKSLNEDIERWISLGKLKKNMKK
;
A
#
# COMPACT_ATOMS: atom_id res chain seq x y z
N MET A 1 -13.81 14.06 17.56
CA MET A 1 -12.50 14.67 17.22
C MET A 1 -12.53 16.19 17.02
N LEU A 2 -13.01 16.78 15.90
CA LEU A 2 -12.94 18.25 15.72
C LEU A 2 -13.66 19.03 16.84
N VAL A 3 -14.86 18.58 17.21
CA VAL A 3 -15.63 19.18 18.32
C VAL A 3 -14.92 19.03 19.67
N GLU A 4 -14.21 17.92 19.89
CA GLU A 4 -13.45 17.70 21.12
C GLU A 4 -12.21 18.58 21.17
N HIS A 5 -11.51 18.75 20.05
CA HIS A 5 -10.38 19.68 19.95
C HIS A 5 -10.83 21.13 20.10
N ALA A 6 -11.99 21.51 19.54
CA ALA A 6 -12.59 22.81 19.76
C ALA A 6 -12.93 23.02 21.24
N LYS A 7 -13.54 22.04 21.91
CA LYS A 7 -13.81 22.08 23.35
C LYS A 7 -12.54 22.16 24.20
N ALA A 8 -11.51 21.38 23.86
CA ALA A 8 -10.22 21.40 24.54
C ALA A 8 -9.53 22.77 24.35
N PHE A 9 -9.58 23.34 23.15
CA PHE A 9 -9.08 24.67 22.87
C PHE A 9 -9.84 25.74 23.65
N GLU A 10 -11.18 25.69 23.69
CA GLU A 10 -12.00 26.62 24.46
C GLU A 10 -11.84 26.47 25.98
N SER A 11 -11.43 25.30 26.46
CA SER A 11 -11.06 25.07 27.87
C SER A 11 -9.74 25.73 28.25
N SER A 12 -8.92 26.12 27.26
CA SER A 12 -7.75 26.96 27.48
C SER A 12 -8.15 28.42 27.75
N GLN A 13 -7.19 29.28 28.06
CA GLN A 13 -7.45 30.71 28.30
C GLN A 13 -7.87 31.48 27.03
N ILE A 14 -7.73 30.89 25.84
CA ILE A 14 -8.01 31.54 24.56
C ILE A 14 -9.34 31.04 24.01
N LYS A 15 -10.26 31.96 23.72
CA LYS A 15 -11.61 31.66 23.24
C LYS A 15 -11.91 32.34 21.91
N GLY A 16 -12.89 31.77 21.19
CA GLY A 16 -13.45 32.35 19.98
C GLY A 16 -12.93 31.72 18.69
N LEU A 17 -13.80 31.75 17.67
CA LEU A 17 -13.58 31.10 16.37
C LEU A 17 -12.30 31.59 15.67
N PHE A 18 -12.03 32.90 15.70
CA PHE A 18 -10.86 33.48 15.06
C PHE A 18 -9.55 32.87 15.60
N HIS A 19 -9.43 32.76 16.92
CA HIS A 19 -8.25 32.18 17.56
C HIS A 19 -8.13 30.68 17.32
N PHE A 20 -9.25 29.97 17.29
CA PHE A 20 -9.27 28.55 16.95
C PHE A 20 -8.80 28.31 15.50
N VAL A 21 -9.23 29.14 14.54
CA VAL A 21 -8.78 29.04 13.14
C VAL A 21 -7.28 29.33 13.03
N ARG A 22 -6.77 30.38 13.68
CA ARG A 22 -5.33 30.68 13.74
C ARG A 22 -4.52 29.55 14.37
N PHE A 23 -5.04 28.95 15.42
CA PHE A 23 -4.44 27.78 16.05
C PHE A 23 -4.36 26.59 15.09
N ILE A 24 -5.43 26.28 14.36
CA ILE A 24 -5.44 25.20 13.36
C ILE A 24 -4.47 25.49 12.21
N GLU A 25 -4.38 26.74 11.76
CA GLU A 25 -3.40 27.15 10.75
C GLU A 25 -1.96 26.96 11.24
N GLN A 26 -1.64 27.35 12.47
CA GLN A 26 -0.33 27.11 13.08
C GLN A 26 -0.06 25.60 13.19
N CYS A 27 -1.04 24.81 13.61
CA CYS A 27 -0.89 23.36 13.65
C CYS A 27 -0.55 22.78 12.28
N ARG A 28 -1.15 23.33 11.21
CA ARG A 28 -0.84 22.94 9.82
C ARG A 28 0.55 23.42 9.37
N GLU A 29 0.98 24.61 9.77
CA GLU A 29 2.30 25.17 9.44
C GLU A 29 3.44 24.40 10.12
N TYR A 30 3.25 23.99 11.37
CA TYR A 30 4.22 23.22 12.15
C TYR A 30 4.08 21.69 12.00
N ASP A 31 3.25 21.23 11.06
CA ASP A 31 2.99 19.80 10.76
C ASP A 31 2.60 18.99 12.01
N MET A 32 1.86 19.62 12.92
CA MET A 32 1.24 18.95 14.07
C MET A 32 0.04 18.15 13.58
N ASP A 33 0.29 16.91 13.21
CA ASP A 33 -0.76 15.96 12.84
C ASP A 33 -1.54 15.52 14.09
N TYR A 34 -2.84 15.80 14.11
CA TYR A 34 -3.73 15.35 15.17
C TYR A 34 -4.12 13.87 15.05
N GLY A 35 -3.71 13.19 13.97
CA GLY A 35 -4.07 11.81 13.70
C GLY A 35 -5.53 11.64 13.26
N GLU A 36 -5.88 10.44 12.84
CA GLU A 36 -7.26 10.10 12.45
C GLU A 36 -8.09 9.73 13.68
N ALA A 37 -9.39 10.04 13.64
CA ALA A 37 -10.32 9.66 14.70
C ALA A 37 -10.46 8.14 14.75
N ASN A 38 -10.08 7.51 15.86
CA ASN A 38 -10.39 6.09 16.10
C ASN A 38 -11.90 5.95 16.32
N THR A 39 -12.61 5.50 15.29
CA THR A 39 -14.05 5.23 15.34
C THR A 39 -14.39 3.85 15.90
N MET A 40 -13.40 2.98 16.07
CA MET A 40 -13.57 1.60 16.54
C MET A 40 -12.99 1.44 17.95
N SER A 41 -13.71 0.72 18.81
CA SER A 41 -13.26 0.40 20.17
C SER A 41 -12.18 -0.69 20.14
N GLU A 42 -11.21 -0.64 21.07
CA GLU A 42 -10.09 -1.57 21.08
C GLU A 42 -10.54 -3.05 21.24
N ASP A 43 -11.64 -3.33 21.92
CA ASP A 43 -12.13 -4.68 22.21
C ASP A 43 -12.76 -5.43 21.01
N GLN A 44 -12.75 -4.86 19.82
CA GLN A 44 -13.27 -5.53 18.63
C GLN A 44 -12.25 -6.50 18.02
N ASP A 45 -12.74 -7.54 17.35
CA ASP A 45 -11.93 -8.53 16.64
C ASP A 45 -11.28 -7.90 15.39
N LEU A 46 -10.12 -7.29 15.59
CA LEU A 46 -9.43 -6.45 14.62
C LEU A 46 -7.92 -6.75 14.61
N VAL A 47 -7.30 -6.57 13.45
CA VAL A 47 -5.83 -6.56 13.35
C VAL A 47 -5.31 -5.22 13.86
N ARG A 48 -4.58 -5.24 14.97
CA ARG A 48 -4.01 -4.04 15.59
C ARG A 48 -2.65 -3.70 14.98
N ILE A 49 -2.55 -2.51 14.38
CA ILE A 49 -1.29 -1.94 13.89
C ILE A 49 -0.81 -0.90 14.91
N SER A 50 0.33 -1.19 15.55
CA SER A 50 0.93 -0.29 16.55
C SER A 50 2.44 -0.25 16.41
N SER A 51 3.08 0.75 17.03
CA SER A 51 4.53 0.80 17.13
C SER A 51 5.06 -0.18 18.19
N ILE A 52 6.31 -0.62 18.05
CA ILE A 52 6.95 -1.55 18.99
C ILE A 52 6.99 -0.97 20.41
N HIS A 53 7.18 0.35 20.53
CA HIS A 53 7.17 1.03 21.84
C HIS A 53 5.81 0.92 22.54
N LYS A 54 4.70 1.07 21.78
CA LYS A 54 3.34 0.93 22.33
C LYS A 54 2.98 -0.51 22.69
N SER A 55 3.68 -1.51 22.15
CA SER A 55 3.42 -2.92 22.47
C SER A 55 4.18 -3.44 23.70
N LYS A 56 5.02 -2.61 24.34
CA LYS A 56 5.79 -2.99 25.53
C LYS A 56 4.84 -3.41 26.67
N GLY A 57 5.05 -4.62 27.20
CA GLY A 57 4.21 -5.18 28.26
C GLY A 57 2.91 -5.83 27.77
N LEU A 58 2.61 -5.75 26.48
CA LEU A 58 1.50 -6.47 25.85
C LEU A 58 2.02 -7.73 25.18
N GLU A 59 1.14 -8.71 24.99
CA GLU A 59 1.47 -9.98 24.34
C GLU A 59 0.34 -10.40 23.40
N TYR A 60 0.71 -10.99 22.26
CA TYR A 60 -0.25 -11.38 21.23
C TYR A 60 0.03 -12.81 20.75
N PRO A 61 -1.00 -13.60 20.39
CA PRO A 61 -0.81 -14.95 19.85
C PRO A 61 0.10 -14.95 18.61
N ILE A 62 -0.18 -14.04 17.68
CA ILE A 62 0.54 -13.89 16.41
C ILE A 62 1.03 -12.44 16.29
N VAL A 63 2.32 -12.25 16.01
CA VAL A 63 2.92 -10.92 15.82
C VAL A 63 3.60 -10.83 14.46
N PHE A 64 3.30 -9.76 13.73
CA PHE A 64 3.99 -9.39 12.51
C PHE A 64 4.95 -8.23 12.80
N VAL A 65 6.25 -8.46 12.63
CA VAL A 65 7.26 -7.39 12.63
C VAL A 65 7.63 -7.10 11.19
N SER A 66 7.11 -5.98 10.70
CA SER A 66 7.23 -5.59 9.30
C SER A 66 8.36 -4.60 9.06
N LYS A 67 8.81 -4.52 7.80
CA LYS A 67 9.87 -3.61 7.34
C LYS A 67 11.21 -3.80 8.05
N ILE A 68 11.61 -5.04 8.35
CA ILE A 68 12.91 -5.30 9.01
C ILE A 68 14.14 -4.81 8.20
N HIS A 69 13.98 -4.58 6.91
CA HIS A 69 14.99 -4.05 5.99
C HIS A 69 15.14 -2.52 6.04
N GLN A 70 14.28 -1.82 6.78
CA GLN A 70 14.33 -0.37 6.90
C GLN A 70 15.62 0.05 7.62
N LYS A 71 16.28 1.08 7.10
CA LYS A 71 17.51 1.60 7.70
C LYS A 71 17.21 2.31 9.01
N PHE A 72 18.08 2.13 10.01
CA PHE A 72 18.00 2.86 11.27
C PHE A 72 18.11 4.36 11.05
N ASN A 73 17.38 5.12 11.86
CA ASN A 73 17.43 6.57 11.81
C ASN A 73 18.61 7.07 12.66
N LEU A 74 19.72 7.39 12.01
CA LEU A 74 20.94 7.89 12.65
C LEU A 74 21.21 9.37 12.32
N ARG A 75 20.15 10.16 12.13
CA ARG A 75 20.26 11.58 11.75
C ARG A 75 20.84 12.46 12.86
N ASP A 76 20.59 12.12 14.12
CA ASP A 76 20.97 12.94 15.28
C ASP A 76 22.48 13.17 15.37
N GLY A 77 23.29 12.19 14.97
CA GLY A 77 24.75 12.30 14.94
C GLY A 77 25.33 13.08 13.74
N ASN A 78 24.51 13.62 12.84
CA ASN A 78 24.96 14.31 11.62
C ASN A 78 24.81 15.84 11.66
N GLY A 79 24.23 16.41 12.71
CA GLY A 79 24.10 17.86 12.88
C GLY A 79 25.45 18.59 12.90
N SER A 80 25.47 19.88 12.56
CA SER A 80 26.68 20.72 12.70
C SER A 80 27.13 20.83 14.15
N MET A 81 26.17 20.80 15.07
CA MET A 81 26.34 20.69 16.51
C MET A 81 25.53 19.49 17.00
N ILE A 82 26.14 18.66 17.84
CA ILE A 82 25.53 17.47 18.46
C ILE A 82 25.67 17.55 19.98
N PHE A 83 24.70 16.98 20.69
CA PHE A 83 24.63 16.99 22.14
C PHE A 83 24.64 15.56 22.68
N HIS A 84 25.39 15.34 23.75
CA HIS A 84 25.49 14.07 24.47
C HIS A 84 25.46 14.35 25.97
N GLY A 85 24.79 13.48 26.75
CA GLY A 85 24.66 13.66 28.20
C GLY A 85 26.00 13.76 28.92
N ASP A 86 26.89 12.78 28.68
CA ASP A 86 28.20 12.73 29.35
C ASP A 86 29.29 13.61 28.71
N TYR A 87 29.27 13.75 27.39
CA TYR A 87 30.33 14.42 26.62
C TYR A 87 29.95 15.84 26.16
N PHE A 88 28.79 16.35 26.58
CA PHE A 88 28.25 17.67 26.27
C PHE A 88 28.16 17.94 24.76
N ILE A 89 28.85 18.96 24.25
CA ILE A 89 28.63 19.52 22.92
C ILE A 89 29.77 19.14 21.98
N GLY A 90 29.42 18.52 20.85
CA GLY A 90 30.31 18.33 19.71
C GLY A 90 29.96 19.27 18.58
N ALA A 91 30.82 20.24 18.25
CA ALA A 91 30.59 21.18 17.15
C ALA A 91 31.63 21.02 16.03
N ASP A 92 31.24 21.38 14.81
CA ASP A 92 32.20 21.61 13.73
C ASP A 92 33.01 22.87 14.01
N HIS A 93 34.31 22.82 13.71
CA HIS A 93 35.13 24.01 13.63
C HIS A 93 34.76 24.78 12.36
N VAL A 94 34.23 25.98 12.53
CA VAL A 94 33.83 26.88 11.45
C VAL A 94 34.81 28.04 11.41
N ASP A 95 35.49 28.18 10.27
CA ASP A 95 36.37 29.30 10.01
C ASP A 95 35.66 30.29 9.07
N PRO A 96 35.22 31.47 9.56
CA PRO A 96 34.46 32.40 8.74
C PRO A 96 35.33 33.15 7.71
N VAL A 97 36.64 33.29 7.97
CA VAL A 97 37.57 34.01 7.09
C VAL A 97 37.86 33.18 5.86
N TYR A 98 38.27 31.92 6.06
CA TYR A 98 38.53 30.99 4.96
C TYR A 98 37.26 30.28 4.46
N ARG A 99 36.11 30.52 5.12
CA ARG A 99 34.81 29.87 4.83
C ARG A 99 34.90 28.35 4.82
N THR A 100 35.69 27.80 5.74
CA THR A 100 35.87 26.34 5.84
C THR A 100 35.14 25.77 7.04
N ARG A 101 34.72 24.50 6.93
CA ARG A 101 34.10 23.74 8.02
C ARG A 101 34.83 22.41 8.15
N LYS A 102 35.28 22.08 9.36
CA LYS A 102 35.96 20.82 9.66
C LYS A 102 35.35 20.16 10.90
N LYS A 103 35.20 18.85 10.86
CA LYS A 103 34.74 18.07 12.03
C LYS A 103 35.84 18.05 13.07
N THR A 104 35.51 18.40 14.31
CA THR A 104 36.46 18.30 15.43
C THR A 104 36.63 16.84 15.86
N ILE A 105 37.76 16.53 16.50
CA ILE A 105 38.03 15.20 17.07
C ILE A 105 36.96 14.85 18.11
N LEU A 106 36.60 15.81 18.98
CA LEU A 106 35.57 15.66 19.99
C LEU A 106 34.21 15.31 19.35
N LYS A 107 33.81 16.01 18.29
CA LYS A 107 32.57 15.70 17.56
C LYS A 107 32.57 14.29 16.99
N ASN A 108 33.69 13.84 16.41
CA ASN A 108 33.78 12.48 15.88
C ASN A 108 33.66 11.42 16.98
N LEU A 109 34.27 11.67 18.15
CA LEU A 109 34.16 10.79 19.31
C LEU A 109 32.70 10.69 19.80
N ILE A 110 32.06 11.84 20.01
CA ILE A 110 30.66 11.92 20.45
C ILE A 110 29.75 11.22 19.44
N LYS A 111 29.94 11.47 18.15
CA LYS A 111 29.16 10.83 17.08
C LYS A 111 29.27 9.31 17.12
N ASN A 112 30.48 8.77 17.30
CA ASN A 112 30.69 7.33 17.37
C ASN A 112 30.01 6.71 18.59
N GLN A 113 30.08 7.40 19.74
CA GLN A 113 29.40 6.98 20.95
C GLN A 113 27.88 7.00 20.78
N MET A 114 27.30 8.11 20.30
CA MET A 114 25.86 8.21 20.02
C MET A 114 25.39 7.11 19.07
N THR A 115 26.15 6.84 18.00
CA THR A 115 25.81 5.78 17.05
C THR A 115 25.76 4.41 17.74
N ARG A 116 26.75 4.12 18.61
CA ARG A 116 26.79 2.86 19.36
C ARG A 116 25.61 2.72 20.31
N GLU A 117 25.23 3.80 21.00
CA GLU A 117 24.08 3.83 21.89
C GLU A 117 22.76 3.66 21.14
N SER A 118 22.58 4.37 20.02
CA SER A 118 21.41 4.23 19.14
C SER A 118 21.27 2.80 18.62
N LEU A 119 22.36 2.18 18.13
CA LEU A 119 22.33 0.78 17.70
C LEU A 119 22.00 -0.17 18.86
N GLY A 120 22.49 0.12 20.07
CA GLY A 120 22.15 -0.62 21.27
C GLY A 120 20.66 -0.56 21.61
N GLU A 121 20.05 0.63 21.48
CA GLU A 121 18.61 0.80 21.68
C GLU A 121 17.79 0.09 20.60
N GLU A 122 18.19 0.22 19.33
CA GLU A 122 17.54 -0.51 18.22
C GLU A 122 17.56 -2.03 18.45
N LEU A 123 18.65 -2.57 19.01
CA LEU A 123 18.73 -3.99 19.37
C LEU A 123 17.72 -4.35 20.49
N ARG A 124 17.55 -3.48 21.49
CA ARG A 124 16.54 -3.68 22.55
C ARG A 124 15.12 -3.60 21.99
N VAL A 125 14.85 -2.66 21.08
CA VAL A 125 13.57 -2.53 20.39
C VAL A 125 13.26 -3.81 19.61
N LEU A 126 14.23 -4.34 18.86
CA LEU A 126 14.08 -5.62 18.15
C LEU A 126 13.77 -6.77 19.13
N TYR A 127 14.49 -6.86 20.25
CA TYR A 127 14.22 -7.86 21.28
C TYR A 127 12.80 -7.75 21.84
N VAL A 128 12.33 -6.54 22.16
CA VAL A 128 10.96 -6.31 22.61
C VAL A 128 9.97 -6.79 21.55
N ALA A 129 10.17 -6.42 20.28
CA ALA A 129 9.29 -6.82 19.17
C ALA A 129 9.19 -8.34 19.02
N MET A 130 10.32 -9.05 19.08
CA MET A 130 10.37 -10.51 18.92
C MET A 130 9.73 -11.24 20.11
N THR A 131 9.84 -10.70 21.32
CA THR A 131 9.27 -11.29 22.55
C THR A 131 7.80 -10.96 22.77
N ARG A 132 7.13 -10.18 21.89
CA ARG A 132 5.68 -9.94 22.02
C ARG A 132 4.83 -11.12 21.56
N ALA A 133 5.39 -12.05 20.78
CA ALA A 133 4.68 -13.19 20.22
C ALA A 133 4.59 -14.36 21.21
N LYS A 134 3.40 -14.93 21.39
CA LYS A 134 3.20 -16.16 22.19
C LYS A 134 3.38 -17.43 21.37
N GLU A 135 2.76 -17.48 20.19
CA GLU A 135 2.71 -18.70 19.38
C GLU A 135 3.49 -18.54 18.07
N LYS A 136 3.32 -17.40 17.39
CA LYS A 136 3.88 -17.21 16.06
C LYS A 136 4.44 -15.82 15.84
N LEU A 137 5.71 -15.77 15.44
CA LEU A 137 6.39 -14.55 15.01
C LEU A 137 6.60 -14.58 13.50
N ILE A 138 6.19 -13.51 12.81
CA ILE A 138 6.36 -13.36 11.36
C ILE A 138 7.16 -12.09 11.10
N LEU A 139 8.36 -12.27 10.55
CA LEU A 139 9.26 -11.17 10.19
C LEU A 139 9.15 -10.91 8.69
N THR A 140 8.84 -9.68 8.29
CA THR A 140 8.71 -9.33 6.86
C THR A 140 9.65 -8.20 6.47
N GLY A 141 10.30 -8.35 5.31
CA GLY A 141 11.24 -7.37 4.78
C GLY A 141 11.53 -7.60 3.30
N ILE A 142 12.22 -6.63 2.70
CA ILE A 142 12.61 -6.66 1.29
C ILE A 142 14.09 -7.01 1.23
N LYS A 143 14.41 -8.07 0.49
CA LYS A 143 15.78 -8.47 0.15
C LYS A 143 16.25 -7.62 -1.03
N LYS A 144 17.41 -6.97 -0.91
CA LYS A 144 18.04 -6.19 -2.00
C LYS A 144 19.20 -6.91 -2.66
N ASP A 145 20.00 -7.62 -1.87
CA ASP A 145 21.22 -8.31 -2.32
C ASP A 145 20.98 -9.81 -2.31
N ASP A 146 21.71 -10.56 -3.13
CA ASP A 146 21.74 -12.02 -3.00
C ASP A 146 22.50 -12.44 -1.75
N ILE A 147 21.81 -13.21 -0.89
CA ILE A 147 22.29 -13.57 0.44
C ILE A 147 22.42 -15.08 0.47
N ASP A 148 23.60 -15.54 0.86
CA ASP A 148 23.80 -16.93 1.24
C ASP A 148 23.27 -17.15 2.66
N TRP A 149 22.13 -17.82 2.75
CA TRP A 149 21.47 -18.15 4.01
C TRP A 149 22.11 -19.34 4.74
N ASN A 150 23.12 -20.00 4.15
CA ASN A 150 23.83 -21.13 4.75
C ASN A 150 25.25 -20.76 5.21
N ALA A 151 25.70 -19.53 4.97
CA ALA A 151 27.01 -19.06 5.39
C ALA A 151 27.11 -19.05 6.92
N LYS A 152 27.73 -20.09 7.49
CA LYS A 152 27.98 -20.18 8.92
C LYS A 152 29.17 -19.31 9.28
N GLY A 153 28.95 -18.32 10.13
CA GLY A 153 29.99 -17.50 10.73
C GLY A 153 29.54 -17.01 12.09
N GLU A 154 30.47 -16.80 13.01
CA GLU A 154 30.16 -16.21 14.31
C GLU A 154 29.70 -14.76 14.16
N VAL A 155 28.68 -14.33 14.91
CA VAL A 155 28.25 -12.93 14.91
C VAL A 155 29.23 -12.11 15.75
N THR A 156 30.16 -11.45 15.08
CA THR A 156 31.18 -10.63 15.74
C THR A 156 30.61 -9.31 16.26
N ALA A 157 31.34 -8.64 17.15
CA ALA A 157 30.99 -7.29 17.59
C ALA A 157 31.00 -6.28 16.43
N ILE A 158 31.89 -6.46 15.46
CA ILE A 158 31.99 -5.63 14.26
C ILE A 158 30.73 -5.78 13.40
N ASP A 159 30.18 -6.99 13.33
CA ASP A 159 28.95 -7.25 12.58
C ASP A 159 27.74 -6.54 13.19
N ARG A 160 27.69 -6.45 14.52
CA ARG A 160 26.63 -5.71 15.23
C ARG A 160 26.74 -4.21 14.97
N LEU A 161 27.95 -3.66 15.07
CA LEU A 161 28.21 -2.23 14.86
C LEU A 161 28.06 -1.78 13.40
N SER A 162 28.30 -2.68 12.44
CA SER A 162 28.17 -2.37 11.01
C SER A 162 26.75 -2.56 10.46
N GLY A 163 25.85 -3.20 11.21
CA GLY A 163 24.46 -3.41 10.82
C GLY A 163 23.70 -2.09 10.65
N ARG A 164 22.97 -1.95 9.54
CA ARG A 164 22.22 -0.72 9.21
C ARG A 164 20.72 -0.90 9.33
N SER A 165 20.24 -2.12 9.56
CA SER A 165 18.84 -2.51 9.66
C SER A 165 18.70 -3.76 10.51
N TYR A 166 17.49 -4.06 11.01
CA TYR A 166 17.23 -5.32 11.73
C TYR A 166 17.52 -6.54 10.86
N PHE A 167 17.22 -6.44 9.56
CA PHE A 167 17.51 -7.46 8.57
C PHE A 167 19.00 -7.82 8.51
N ASP A 168 19.90 -6.84 8.63
CA ASP A 168 21.35 -7.09 8.62
C ASP A 168 21.83 -7.90 9.83
N TRP A 169 21.17 -7.74 10.98
CA TRP A 169 21.46 -8.55 12.16
C TRP A 169 20.84 -9.94 12.04
N ILE A 170 19.56 -10.00 11.65
CA ILE A 170 18.82 -11.27 11.52
C ILE A 170 19.49 -12.19 10.48
N LYS A 171 19.90 -11.66 9.31
CA LYS A 171 20.53 -12.47 8.26
C LYS A 171 21.82 -13.14 8.72
N LYS A 172 22.58 -12.50 9.62
CA LYS A 172 23.82 -13.06 10.18
C LYS A 172 23.57 -14.06 11.30
N ALA A 173 22.49 -13.86 12.07
CA ALA A 173 22.12 -14.78 13.15
C ALA A 173 21.39 -16.04 12.65
N LEU A 174 20.64 -15.94 11.54
CA LEU A 174 19.77 -17.02 11.05
C LEU A 174 20.51 -18.35 10.79
N PRO A 175 21.74 -18.39 10.21
CA PRO A 175 22.47 -19.63 9.98
C PRO A 175 22.85 -20.39 11.26
N MET A 176 22.80 -19.74 12.43
CA MET A 176 23.06 -20.35 13.74
C MET A 176 21.83 -21.07 14.32
N ILE A 177 20.64 -20.74 13.82
CA ILE A 177 19.38 -21.29 14.31
C ILE A 177 19.11 -22.62 13.59
N PRO A 178 18.68 -23.68 14.29
CA PRO A 178 18.24 -24.92 13.65
C PRO A 178 17.15 -24.65 12.60
N LYS A 179 17.27 -25.27 11.42
CA LYS A 179 16.29 -25.13 10.31
C LYS A 179 14.86 -25.57 10.68
N GLN A 180 14.68 -26.23 11.82
CA GLN A 180 13.39 -26.70 12.33
C GLN A 180 12.60 -25.56 12.99
N ASP A 181 13.30 -24.57 13.54
CA ASP A 181 12.71 -23.51 14.36
C ASP A 181 12.24 -22.31 13.54
N TYR A 182 12.58 -22.27 12.25
CA TYR A 182 12.19 -21.17 11.36
C TYR A 182 11.78 -21.65 9.98
N ARG A 183 10.84 -20.91 9.37
CA ARG A 183 10.43 -21.11 7.97
C ARG A 183 10.76 -19.86 7.16
N LEU A 184 11.81 -19.96 6.33
CA LEU A 184 12.15 -18.90 5.38
C LEU A 184 11.31 -19.06 4.10
N LYS A 185 10.60 -18.01 3.72
CA LYS A 185 9.92 -17.91 2.43
C LYS A 185 10.45 -16.71 1.68
N LEU A 186 10.90 -16.93 0.45
CA LEU A 186 11.29 -15.89 -0.47
C LEU A 186 10.21 -15.80 -1.54
N TYR A 187 9.70 -14.60 -1.74
CA TYR A 187 8.69 -14.31 -2.74
C TYR A 187 9.29 -13.34 -3.75
N THR A 188 9.14 -13.65 -5.03
CA THR A 188 9.37 -12.69 -6.10
C THR A 188 8.09 -11.89 -6.38
N LEU A 189 8.21 -10.79 -7.10
CA LEU A 189 7.03 -10.02 -7.54
C LEU A 189 6.08 -10.87 -8.38
N GLU A 190 6.62 -11.75 -9.21
CA GLU A 190 5.84 -12.69 -10.02
C GLU A 190 5.05 -13.66 -9.13
N ASP A 191 5.68 -14.24 -8.10
CA ASP A 191 5.00 -15.14 -7.16
C ASP A 191 3.82 -14.45 -6.46
N LEU A 192 3.99 -13.18 -6.08
CA LEU A 192 2.95 -12.37 -5.45
C LEU A 192 1.78 -12.11 -6.40
N LEU A 193 2.07 -11.78 -7.66
CA LEU A 193 1.04 -11.58 -8.70
C LEU A 193 0.26 -12.88 -8.95
N TRP A 194 0.96 -14.00 -9.10
CA TRP A 194 0.33 -15.31 -9.28
C TRP A 194 -0.51 -15.74 -8.09
N GLN A 195 -0.08 -15.46 -6.85
CA GLN A 195 -0.90 -15.71 -5.67
C GLN A 195 -2.16 -14.84 -5.64
N GLN A 196 -2.05 -13.57 -6.04
CA GLN A 196 -3.20 -12.68 -6.10
C GLN A 196 -4.20 -13.15 -7.16
N GLU A 197 -3.74 -13.44 -8.38
CA GLU A 197 -4.58 -13.96 -9.46
C GLU A 197 -5.19 -15.32 -9.10
N GLY A 198 -4.41 -16.21 -8.46
CA GLY A 198 -4.90 -17.51 -7.99
C GLY A 198 -5.99 -17.38 -6.92
N ASN A 199 -5.83 -16.47 -5.96
CA ASN A 199 -6.85 -16.21 -4.94
C ASN A 199 -8.12 -15.58 -5.55
N GLU A 200 -7.97 -14.66 -6.50
CA GLU A 200 -9.10 -14.09 -7.23
C GLU A 200 -9.86 -15.19 -8.00
N LEU A 201 -9.14 -16.05 -8.74
CA LEU A 201 -9.73 -17.19 -9.44
C LEU A 201 -10.44 -18.16 -8.50
N LEU A 202 -9.82 -18.53 -7.38
CA LEU A 202 -10.45 -19.39 -6.37
C LEU A 202 -11.72 -18.76 -5.81
N HIS A 203 -11.70 -17.45 -5.56
CA HIS A 203 -12.88 -16.73 -5.10
C HIS A 203 -13.99 -16.73 -6.16
N GLU A 204 -13.66 -16.54 -7.44
CA GLU A 204 -14.61 -16.65 -8.53
C GLU A 204 -15.18 -18.06 -8.69
N MET A 205 -14.33 -19.09 -8.57
CA MET A 205 -14.75 -20.48 -8.62
C MET A 205 -15.69 -20.82 -7.46
N ASN A 206 -15.35 -20.43 -6.22
CA ASN A 206 -16.21 -20.61 -5.06
C ASN A 206 -17.55 -19.89 -5.23
N ARG A 207 -17.53 -18.69 -5.80
CA ARG A 207 -18.74 -17.93 -6.13
C ARG A 207 -19.60 -18.66 -7.16
N GLN A 208 -18.99 -19.22 -8.21
CA GLN A 208 -19.70 -20.03 -9.21
C GLN A 208 -20.29 -21.30 -8.63
N ILE A 209 -19.51 -22.07 -7.85
CA ILE A 209 -19.99 -23.27 -7.15
C ILE A 209 -21.15 -22.93 -6.22
N PHE A 210 -21.09 -21.78 -5.52
CA PHE A 210 -22.17 -21.30 -4.68
C PHE A 210 -23.44 -20.99 -5.50
N TYR A 211 -23.31 -20.33 -6.65
CA TYR A 211 -24.44 -20.06 -7.54
C TYR A 211 -25.03 -21.33 -8.17
N GLU A 212 -24.20 -22.31 -8.53
CA GLU A 212 -24.66 -23.61 -9.04
C GLU A 212 -25.42 -24.37 -7.96
N ARG A 213 -24.90 -24.43 -6.73
CA ARG A 213 -25.63 -25.03 -5.58
C ARG A 213 -26.95 -24.32 -5.28
N LEU A 214 -26.98 -22.99 -5.36
CA LEU A 214 -28.21 -22.21 -5.23
C LEU A 214 -29.23 -22.57 -6.32
N ASN A 215 -28.79 -22.73 -7.57
CA ASN A 215 -29.70 -23.12 -8.65
C ASN A 215 -30.23 -24.55 -8.48
N ASP A 216 -29.45 -25.46 -7.91
CA ASP A 216 -29.84 -26.86 -7.71
C ASP A 216 -30.77 -27.06 -6.49
N GLN A 217 -30.71 -26.19 -5.47
CA GLN A 217 -31.43 -26.39 -4.20
C GLN A 217 -32.66 -25.51 -3.97
N ILE A 218 -32.95 -24.51 -4.81
CA ILE A 218 -34.10 -23.62 -4.57
C ILE A 218 -35.32 -24.08 -5.40
N PRO A 219 -36.49 -24.31 -4.76
CA PRO A 219 -37.76 -24.50 -5.47
C PRO A 219 -38.03 -23.32 -6.41
N LYS A 220 -38.32 -23.60 -7.68
CA LYS A 220 -38.54 -22.58 -8.73
C LYS A 220 -39.61 -21.53 -8.37
N GLU A 221 -40.55 -21.88 -7.48
CA GLU A 221 -41.58 -20.98 -6.93
C GLU A 221 -40.97 -19.78 -6.18
N ASN A 222 -40.06 -20.04 -5.22
CA ASN A 222 -39.50 -18.99 -4.35
C ASN A 222 -38.62 -18.02 -5.14
N VAL A 223 -37.89 -18.53 -6.15
CA VAL A 223 -37.10 -17.70 -7.07
C VAL A 223 -37.99 -16.78 -7.90
N LYS A 224 -39.19 -17.26 -8.29
CA LYS A 224 -40.15 -16.47 -9.07
C LYS A 224 -40.72 -15.31 -8.25
N VAL A 225 -41.14 -15.59 -7.01
CA VAL A 225 -41.60 -14.56 -6.06
C VAL A 225 -40.50 -13.55 -5.75
N LEU A 226 -39.26 -14.01 -5.54
CA LEU A 226 -38.13 -13.10 -5.37
C LEU A 226 -37.91 -12.24 -6.61
N LYS A 227 -37.84 -12.83 -7.81
CA LYS A 227 -37.66 -12.07 -9.06
C LYS A 227 -38.75 -11.03 -9.27
N GLU A 228 -40.00 -11.36 -8.93
CA GLU A 228 -41.12 -10.40 -8.98
C GLU A 228 -40.95 -9.29 -7.93
N SER A 229 -40.50 -9.60 -6.72
CA SER A 229 -40.20 -8.59 -5.69
C SER A 229 -39.03 -7.67 -6.02
N PHE A 230 -38.02 -8.18 -6.75
CA PHE A 230 -36.86 -7.42 -7.20
C PHE A 230 -37.04 -6.79 -8.60
N ALA A 231 -38.18 -7.02 -9.27
CA ALA A 231 -38.49 -6.45 -10.58
C ALA A 231 -38.91 -4.97 -10.53
N TYR A 232 -39.01 -4.39 -9.33
CA TYR A 232 -39.34 -2.98 -9.17
C TYR A 232 -38.26 -2.10 -9.79
N HIS A 233 -38.61 -1.43 -10.89
CA HIS A 233 -37.73 -0.49 -11.56
C HIS A 233 -37.89 0.90 -10.92
N TYR A 234 -36.88 1.31 -10.16
CA TYR A 234 -36.87 2.63 -9.55
C TYR A 234 -36.81 3.72 -10.63
N ARG A 235 -37.78 4.64 -10.61
CA ARG A 235 -37.99 5.67 -11.64
C ARG A 235 -36.74 6.53 -11.91
N ASN A 236 -35.88 6.72 -10.91
CA ASN A 236 -34.65 7.49 -11.03
C ASN A 236 -33.40 6.60 -10.88
N GLU A 237 -33.28 5.54 -11.68
CA GLU A 237 -32.13 4.62 -11.66
C GLU A 237 -30.77 5.32 -11.91
N ALA A 238 -30.77 6.50 -12.54
CA ALA A 238 -29.56 7.30 -12.69
C ALA A 238 -29.00 7.82 -11.34
N GLU A 239 -29.87 8.06 -10.34
CA GLU A 239 -29.48 8.56 -9.02
C GLU A 239 -28.95 7.45 -8.10
N THR A 240 -29.33 6.19 -8.33
CA THR A 240 -28.84 5.04 -7.54
C THR A 240 -27.42 4.61 -7.91
N LYS A 241 -26.90 5.09 -9.06
CA LYS A 241 -25.51 4.86 -9.48
C LYS A 241 -24.49 5.73 -8.73
N GLY A 242 -24.96 6.71 -7.95
CA GLY A 242 -24.12 7.48 -7.04
C GLY A 242 -23.64 6.62 -5.87
N ARG A 243 -22.35 6.67 -5.55
CA ARG A 243 -21.84 6.05 -4.31
C ARG A 243 -22.41 6.80 -3.11
N LEU A 244 -23.26 6.13 -2.33
CA LEU A 244 -23.92 6.70 -1.14
C LEU A 244 -22.97 6.96 0.04
N LYS A 245 -21.79 6.32 0.07
CA LYS A 245 -20.78 6.52 1.11
C LYS A 245 -19.41 6.70 0.47
N TYR A 246 -18.74 7.78 0.83
CA TYR A 246 -17.32 8.00 0.60
C TYR A 246 -16.60 7.85 1.94
N SER A 247 -15.46 7.16 1.94
CA SER A 247 -14.57 7.20 3.10
C SER A 247 -13.93 8.58 3.21
N VAL A 248 -13.62 9.02 4.43
CA VAL A 248 -12.97 10.33 4.66
C VAL A 248 -11.65 10.45 3.88
N SER A 249 -10.91 9.35 3.75
CA SER A 249 -9.66 9.27 2.96
C SER A 249 -9.89 9.36 1.45
N GLU A 250 -11.03 8.89 0.92
CA GLU A 250 -11.41 9.12 -0.48
C GLU A 250 -11.84 10.56 -0.71
N ILE A 251 -12.61 11.17 0.20
CA ILE A 251 -12.99 12.59 0.12
C ILE A 251 -11.74 13.48 0.10
N LYS A 252 -10.76 13.19 0.98
CA LYS A 252 -9.47 13.89 1.00
C LYS A 252 -8.69 13.71 -0.30
N ARG A 253 -8.68 12.50 -0.88
CA ARG A 253 -8.04 12.25 -2.19
C ARG A 253 -8.76 12.95 -3.34
N MET A 254 -10.09 13.00 -3.33
CA MET A 254 -10.88 13.71 -4.33
C MET A 254 -10.68 15.22 -4.24
N SER A 255 -10.59 15.77 -3.01
CA SER A 255 -10.24 17.17 -2.78
C SER A 255 -8.84 17.49 -3.28
N GLN A 256 -7.85 16.66 -2.96
CA GLN A 256 -6.48 16.84 -3.45
C GLN A 256 -6.37 16.69 -4.96
N ALA A 257 -7.14 15.79 -5.57
CA ALA A 257 -7.19 15.60 -7.00
C ALA A 257 -7.93 16.74 -7.73
N ALA A 258 -8.86 17.41 -7.07
CA ALA A 258 -9.55 18.59 -7.60
C ALA A 258 -8.67 19.85 -7.56
N ASP A 259 -7.73 19.93 -6.61
CA ASP A 259 -6.75 21.05 -6.52
C ASP A 259 -5.61 20.92 -7.54
N THR A 260 -5.29 19.71 -8.01
CA THR A 260 -4.43 19.48 -9.18
C THR A 260 -5.26 19.52 -10.45
N GLU A 261 -5.22 20.65 -11.17
CA GLU A 261 -5.81 20.80 -12.49
C GLU A 261 -5.55 19.58 -13.40
N GLU A 262 -6.64 19.04 -13.94
CA GLU A 262 -6.73 18.08 -15.04
C GLU A 262 -5.88 16.80 -14.96
N VAL A 263 -6.42 15.78 -14.30
CA VAL A 263 -6.32 14.41 -14.83
C VAL A 263 -7.73 13.95 -15.16
N MET A 264 -8.07 14.08 -16.44
CA MET A 264 -9.27 13.49 -17.04
C MET A 264 -9.19 11.97 -16.84
N TYR A 265 -9.83 11.45 -15.80
CA TYR A 265 -10.07 10.03 -15.66
C TYR A 265 -11.05 9.61 -16.76
N SER A 266 -10.51 9.18 -17.90
CA SER A 266 -11.22 8.24 -18.74
C SER A 266 -11.30 6.93 -17.95
N SER A 267 -12.36 6.78 -17.15
CA SER A 267 -12.78 5.49 -16.65
C SER A 267 -13.32 4.67 -17.83
N VAL A 268 -12.44 4.31 -18.77
CA VAL A 268 -12.66 3.13 -19.59
C VAL A 268 -12.40 1.97 -18.64
N SER A 269 -13.44 1.59 -17.90
CA SER A 269 -13.55 0.23 -17.40
C SER A 269 -13.50 -0.67 -18.63
N MET A 270 -12.29 -1.05 -19.05
CA MET A 270 -12.10 -2.20 -19.89
C MET A 270 -12.68 -3.36 -19.08
N GLU A 271 -13.87 -3.82 -19.45
CA GLU A 271 -14.33 -5.12 -19.00
C GLU A 271 -13.20 -6.10 -19.32
N LYS A 272 -12.51 -6.58 -18.27
CA LYS A 272 -11.52 -7.64 -18.42
C LYS A 272 -12.26 -8.78 -19.09
N GLU A 273 -11.92 -9.05 -20.36
CA GLU A 273 -12.46 -10.19 -21.09
C GLU A 273 -12.36 -11.41 -20.18
N LYS A 274 -13.49 -12.05 -19.88
CA LYS A 274 -13.51 -13.30 -19.11
C LYS A 274 -12.58 -14.30 -19.81
N ARG A 275 -11.39 -14.50 -19.27
CA ARG A 275 -10.41 -15.48 -19.77
C ARG A 275 -10.81 -16.83 -19.23
N ILE A 276 -11.88 -17.37 -19.81
CA ILE A 276 -12.30 -18.74 -19.55
C ILE A 276 -11.34 -19.67 -20.32
N PRO A 277 -10.81 -20.74 -19.68
CA PRO A 277 -9.98 -21.75 -20.34
C PRO A 277 -10.60 -22.28 -21.63
N SER A 278 -9.76 -22.57 -22.63
CA SER A 278 -10.15 -22.93 -24.00
C SER A 278 -11.14 -24.09 -24.09
N PHE A 279 -11.10 -25.02 -23.13
CA PHE A 279 -11.94 -26.23 -23.12
C PHE A 279 -13.40 -25.97 -22.69
N VAL A 280 -13.70 -24.82 -22.06
CA VAL A 280 -15.05 -24.44 -21.61
C VAL A 280 -15.76 -23.53 -22.63
N LYS A 281 -15.02 -22.88 -23.54
CA LYS A 281 -15.58 -22.02 -24.58
C LYS A 281 -16.27 -22.84 -25.67
N LYS A 282 -17.57 -23.10 -25.51
CA LYS A 282 -18.46 -23.33 -26.65
C LYS A 282 -18.46 -22.05 -27.49
N THR A 283 -18.36 -22.20 -28.81
CA THR A 283 -18.27 -21.13 -29.82
C THR A 283 -19.35 -20.06 -29.62
N GLU A 284 -18.99 -18.95 -28.97
CA GLU A 284 -19.89 -17.80 -28.80
C GLU A 284 -20.05 -17.04 -30.13
N LYS A 285 -21.30 -16.77 -30.50
CA LYS A 285 -21.64 -15.76 -31.51
C LYS A 285 -21.31 -14.38 -30.95
N ILE A 286 -20.66 -13.54 -31.74
CA ILE A 286 -20.26 -12.17 -31.36
C ILE A 286 -21.49 -11.41 -30.81
N SER A 287 -21.40 -10.95 -29.55
CA SER A 287 -22.43 -10.14 -28.88
C SER A 287 -22.67 -8.82 -29.63
N ALA A 288 -23.92 -8.35 -29.64
CA ALA A 288 -24.30 -7.07 -30.26
C ALA A 288 -23.53 -5.87 -29.67
N ALA A 289 -23.21 -5.91 -28.37
CA ALA A 289 -22.43 -4.87 -27.69
C ALA A 289 -20.97 -4.82 -28.18
N SER A 290 -20.38 -5.99 -28.49
CA SER A 290 -19.03 -6.09 -29.03
C SER A 290 -18.94 -5.49 -30.44
N LYS A 291 -19.99 -5.66 -31.27
CA LYS A 291 -20.08 -5.00 -32.58
C LYS A 291 -20.13 -3.48 -32.47
N GLY A 292 -20.93 -2.95 -31.54
CA GLY A 292 -21.01 -1.50 -31.29
C GLY A 292 -19.67 -0.90 -30.88
N THR A 293 -18.94 -1.57 -29.98
CA THR A 293 -17.62 -1.12 -29.52
C THR A 293 -16.59 -1.09 -30.66
N ILE A 294 -16.65 -2.06 -31.57
CA ILE A 294 -15.78 -2.09 -32.76
C ILE A 294 -16.11 -0.96 -33.73
N ILE A 295 -17.41 -0.69 -33.97
CA ILE A 295 -17.84 0.42 -34.83
C ILE A 295 -17.34 1.76 -34.26
N HIS A 296 -17.46 1.97 -32.95
CA HIS A 296 -16.91 3.16 -32.30
C HIS A 296 -15.39 3.27 -32.46
N LYS A 297 -14.65 2.16 -32.33
CA LYS A 297 -13.20 2.12 -32.53
C LYS A 297 -12.80 2.45 -33.98
N VAL A 298 -13.60 2.01 -34.95
CA VAL A 298 -13.40 2.30 -36.37
C VAL A 298 -13.65 3.80 -36.64
N PHE A 299 -14.72 4.38 -36.10
CA PHE A 299 -14.97 5.82 -36.22
C PHE A 299 -13.94 6.68 -35.49
N GLU A 300 -13.34 6.20 -34.40
CA GLU A 300 -12.24 6.87 -33.69
C GLU A 300 -10.96 6.93 -34.55
N LEU A 301 -10.74 5.93 -35.41
CA LEU A 301 -9.53 5.82 -36.24
C LEU A 301 -9.72 6.40 -37.65
N LEU A 302 -10.95 6.72 -38.04
CA LEU A 302 -11.25 7.32 -39.33
C LEU A 302 -10.72 8.76 -39.38
N ASP A 303 -10.01 9.06 -40.47
CA ASP A 303 -9.49 10.38 -40.77
C ASP A 303 -10.51 11.10 -41.66
N PHE A 304 -11.38 11.91 -41.06
CA PHE A 304 -12.46 12.62 -41.74
C PHE A 304 -12.00 13.65 -42.79
N SER A 305 -10.69 13.88 -42.94
CA SER A 305 -10.12 14.72 -43.99
C SER A 305 -10.01 14.00 -45.36
N LYS A 306 -10.31 12.70 -45.43
CA LYS A 306 -10.17 11.87 -46.64
C LYS A 306 -11.51 11.32 -47.13
N ASP A 307 -11.65 11.25 -48.45
CA ASP A 307 -12.75 10.53 -49.09
C ASP A 307 -12.46 9.03 -49.16
N TYR A 308 -13.31 8.23 -48.52
CA TYR A 308 -13.16 6.79 -48.45
C TYR A 308 -13.96 6.08 -49.55
N THR A 309 -13.27 5.29 -50.38
CA THR A 309 -13.89 4.24 -51.20
C THR A 309 -13.83 2.90 -50.47
N MET A 310 -14.74 1.97 -50.80
CA MET A 310 -14.82 0.66 -50.13
C MET A 310 -13.49 -0.14 -50.17
N LYS A 311 -12.66 0.06 -51.20
CA LYS A 311 -11.31 -0.54 -51.26
C LYS A 311 -10.34 0.12 -50.28
N SER A 312 -10.26 1.46 -50.27
CA SER A 312 -9.38 2.20 -49.35
C SER A 312 -9.72 1.96 -47.88
N LEU A 313 -11.00 1.83 -47.54
CA LEU A 313 -11.43 1.56 -46.17
C LEU A 313 -11.00 0.17 -45.70
N ASN A 314 -11.07 -0.85 -46.57
CA ASN A 314 -10.63 -2.20 -46.24
C ASN A 314 -9.12 -2.28 -46.05
N GLU A 315 -8.34 -1.55 -46.86
CA GLU A 315 -6.87 -1.46 -46.70
C GLU A 315 -6.49 -0.79 -45.36
N ASP A 316 -7.18 0.27 -44.97
CA ASP A 316 -6.95 0.94 -43.69
C ASP A 316 -7.37 0.06 -42.50
N ILE A 317 -8.46 -0.70 -42.60
CA ILE A 317 -8.84 -1.68 -41.58
C ILE A 317 -7.77 -2.78 -41.44
N GLU A 318 -7.24 -3.31 -42.54
CA GLU A 318 -6.15 -4.29 -42.48
C GLU A 318 -4.88 -3.70 -41.87
N ARG A 319 -4.58 -2.43 -42.15
CA ARG A 319 -3.48 -1.70 -41.53
C ARG A 319 -3.69 -1.50 -40.02
N TRP A 320 -4.90 -1.20 -39.58
CA TRP A 320 -5.18 -1.07 -38.14
C TRP A 320 -5.11 -2.42 -37.41
N ILE A 321 -5.44 -3.52 -38.09
CA ILE A 321 -5.26 -4.88 -37.55
C ILE A 321 -3.76 -5.22 -37.43
N SER A 322 -2.95 -4.89 -38.45
CA SER A 322 -1.50 -5.17 -38.40
C SER A 322 -0.77 -4.32 -37.34
N LEU A 323 -1.25 -3.11 -37.08
CA LEU A 323 -0.78 -2.24 -36.00
C LEU A 323 -1.31 -2.63 -34.60
N GLY A 324 -2.12 -3.70 -34.50
CA GLY A 324 -2.68 -4.18 -33.24
C GLY A 324 -3.79 -3.29 -32.65
N LYS A 325 -4.28 -2.29 -33.39
CA LYS A 325 -5.37 -1.39 -32.98
C LYS A 325 -6.75 -2.05 -33.08
N LEU A 326 -6.89 -3.10 -33.91
CA LEU A 326 -8.08 -3.94 -34.05
C LEU A 326 -7.71 -5.44 -33.99
N LYS A 327 -8.54 -6.27 -33.33
CA LYS A 327 -8.29 -7.73 -33.20
C LYS A 327 -8.74 -8.50 -34.45
N LYS A 328 -7.92 -9.44 -34.93
CA LYS A 328 -8.12 -10.24 -36.17
C LYS A 328 -9.29 -11.24 -36.12
N ASN A 329 -9.78 -11.61 -34.93
CA ASN A 329 -10.82 -12.64 -34.73
C ASN A 329 -12.25 -12.21 -35.11
N MET A 330 -12.41 -11.10 -35.82
CA MET A 330 -13.70 -10.43 -36.05
C MET A 330 -14.01 -10.18 -37.54
N LYS A 331 -13.23 -10.76 -38.48
CA LYS A 331 -13.56 -10.74 -39.92
C LYS A 331 -14.74 -11.69 -40.20
N LYS A 332 -15.98 -11.22 -40.04
CA LYS A 332 -17.15 -11.78 -40.72
C LYS A 332 -18.19 -10.71 -40.99
#